data_AF-A0A2E4D4L4-F1
#
_entry.id   AF-A0A2E4D4L4-F1
#
_cell.length_a   1.000
_cell.length_b   1.000
_cell.length_c   1.000
_cell.angle_alpha   90.00
_cell.angle_beta   90.00
_cell.angle_gamma   90.00
#
_symmetry.space_group_name_H-M   'P 1'
#
loop_
_entity.id
_entity.type
_entity.pdbx_description
1 polymer ?
#
loop_
_entity_poly.entity_id
_entity_poly.type
_entity_poly.pdbx_seq_one_letter_code
_entity_poly.pdbx_strand_id
1 'polypeptide(L)' 'LNHTAETSQGWGYAVFGSVIDGMDVVDQIALSTTSNVGGYADAPLEPTIINSVTVSE' A
#
# COMPACT_ATOMS: atom_id res chain seq x y z
N LEU A 1 -8.32 7.11 -9.56
CA LEU A 1 -9.61 7.57 -9.02
C LEU A 1 -10.09 8.89 -9.66
N ASN A 2 -9.22 9.85 -9.97
CA ASN A 2 -9.58 11.01 -10.80
C ASN A 2 -8.66 11.10 -12.03
N HIS A 3 -9.02 10.42 -13.13
CA HIS A 3 -8.32 10.58 -14.41
C HIS A 3 -8.64 11.96 -14.98
N THR A 4 -7.63 12.78 -15.23
CA THR A 4 -7.78 14.16 -15.73
C THR A 4 -7.14 14.39 -17.09
N ALA A 5 -6.08 13.65 -17.44
CA ALA A 5 -5.39 13.71 -18.73
C ALA A 5 -4.45 12.51 -18.89
N GLU A 6 -4.09 12.15 -20.13
CA GLU A 6 -3.12 11.09 -20.45
C GLU A 6 -1.66 11.52 -20.19
N THR A 7 -1.40 12.15 -19.05
CA THR A 7 -0.07 12.57 -18.58
C THR A 7 0.30 11.81 -17.33
N SER A 8 1.60 11.69 -17.02
CA SER A 8 2.07 10.95 -15.83
C SER A 8 1.38 11.34 -14.52
N GLN A 9 0.95 12.61 -14.37
CA GLN A 9 0.19 13.09 -13.22
C GLN A 9 -1.34 12.91 -13.35
N GLY A 10 -1.88 12.72 -14.55
CA GLY A 10 -3.31 12.75 -14.85
C GLY A 10 -4.01 11.38 -14.98
N TRP A 11 -3.26 10.27 -15.03
CA TRP A 11 -3.85 8.93 -15.26
C TRP A 11 -4.71 8.40 -14.09
N GLY A 12 -4.45 8.89 -12.87
CA GLY A 12 -5.11 8.38 -11.67
C GLY A 12 -4.56 7.01 -11.23
N TYR A 13 -5.45 6.17 -10.68
CA TYR A 13 -5.10 4.88 -10.04
C TYR A 13 -6.18 3.86 -10.39
N ALA A 14 -5.78 2.70 -10.90
CA ALA A 14 -6.66 1.59 -11.25
C ALA A 14 -6.87 0.69 -10.02
N VAL A 15 -8.13 0.49 -9.63
CA VAL A 15 -8.53 -0.44 -8.57
C VAL A 15 -8.80 -1.80 -9.22
N PHE A 16 -8.17 -2.87 -8.72
CA PHE A 16 -8.29 -4.23 -9.29
C PHE A 16 -8.69 -5.30 -8.26
N GLY A 17 -8.90 -4.92 -7.00
CA GLY A 17 -9.29 -5.85 -5.94
C GLY A 17 -9.60 -5.14 -4.63
N SER A 18 -10.07 -5.93 -3.66
CA SER A 18 -10.39 -5.49 -2.31
C SER A 18 -9.96 -6.55 -1.29
N VAL A 19 -9.59 -6.11 -0.09
CA VAL A 19 -9.33 -7.00 1.04
C VAL A 19 -10.66 -7.55 1.53
N ILE A 20 -10.82 -8.88 1.50
CA ILE A 20 -12.04 -9.56 1.95
C ILE A 20 -11.95 -10.07 3.39
N ASP A 21 -10.72 -10.24 3.91
CA ASP A 21 -10.43 -10.69 5.26
C ASP A 21 -9.08 -10.11 5.72
N GLY A 22 -8.88 -9.95 7.03
CA GLY A 22 -7.67 -9.40 7.63
C GLY A 22 -7.54 -7.88 7.56
N MET A 23 -8.66 -7.16 7.50
CA MET A 23 -8.64 -5.69 7.42
C MET A 23 -8.13 -5.03 8.72
N ASP A 24 -8.31 -5.69 9.85
CA ASP A 24 -7.71 -5.32 11.14
C ASP A 24 -6.18 -5.37 11.12
N VAL A 25 -5.58 -6.34 10.41
CA VAL A 25 -4.12 -6.42 10.22
C VAL A 25 -3.62 -5.25 9.39
N VAL A 26 -4.36 -4.87 8.33
CA VAL A 26 -4.02 -3.69 7.51
C VAL A 26 -4.10 -2.40 8.35
N ASP A 27 -5.12 -2.26 9.19
CA ASP A 27 -5.25 -1.11 10.09
C ASP A 27 -4.11 -1.06 11.11
N GLN A 28 -3.65 -2.20 11.64
CA GLN A 28 -2.48 -2.26 12.51
C GLN A 28 -1.20 -1.82 11.81
N ILE A 29 -1.00 -2.22 10.55
CA ILE A 29 0.16 -1.82 9.73
C ILE A 29 0.13 -0.30 9.48
N ALA A 30 -1.05 0.27 9.23
CA ALA A 30 -1.22 1.70 8.99
C ALA A 30 -0.84 2.57 10.21
N LEU A 31 -0.92 2.01 11.43
CA LEU A 31 -0.56 2.68 12.69
C LEU A 31 0.91 2.44 13.10
N SER A 32 1.70 1.72 12.29
CA SER A 32 3.11 1.46 12.58
C SER A 32 3.93 2.75 12.68
N THR A 33 4.94 2.74 13.53
CA THR A 33 5.83 3.90 13.69
C THR A 33 6.72 4.04 12.47
N THR A 34 6.81 5.25 11.93
CA THR A 34 7.56 5.55 10.70
C THR A 34 8.69 6.54 10.92
N SER A 35 9.59 6.60 9.95
CA SER A 35 10.68 7.57 9.87
C SER A 35 11.02 7.90 8.42
N ASN A 36 11.86 8.91 8.22
CA ASN A 36 12.41 9.24 6.91
C ASN A 36 13.67 8.42 6.65
N VAL A 37 13.67 7.63 5.58
CA VAL A 37 14.79 6.78 5.19
C VAL A 37 15.26 7.19 3.79
N GLY A 38 16.40 7.88 3.71
CA GLY A 38 16.91 8.41 2.46
C GLY A 38 15.94 9.43 1.82
N GLY A 39 15.50 9.15 0.59
CA GLY A 39 14.51 9.96 -0.12
C GLY A 39 13.05 9.57 0.13
N TYR A 40 12.79 8.59 1.00
CA TYR A 40 11.46 8.08 1.29
C TYR A 40 10.96 8.62 2.64
N ALA A 41 9.79 9.26 2.62
CA ALA A 41 9.05 9.62 3.82
C ALA A 41 8.13 8.46 4.26
N ASP A 42 7.78 8.44 5.54
CA ASP A 42 6.83 7.49 6.13
C ASP A 42 7.22 6.01 6.00
N ALA A 43 8.52 5.71 6.00
CA ALA A 43 9.00 4.32 6.00
C ALA A 43 8.88 3.71 7.40
N PRO A 44 8.28 2.51 7.57
CA PRO A 44 8.19 1.85 8.88
C PRO A 44 9.56 1.64 9.52
N LEU A 45 9.68 1.93 10.81
CA LEU A 45 10.90 1.70 11.59
C LEU A 45 11.26 0.21 11.65
N GLU A 46 10.25 -0.61 11.91
CA GLU A 46 10.34 -2.06 11.82
C GLU A 46 9.69 -2.53 10.50
N PRO A 47 10.43 -3.21 9.61
CA PRO A 47 9.90 -3.63 8.32
C PRO A 47 8.70 -4.60 8.46
N THR A 48 7.60 -4.29 7.78
CA THR A 48 6.48 -5.23 7.59
C THR A 48 6.77 -6.13 6.40
N ILE A 49 7.06 -7.41 6.66
CA ILE A 49 7.52 -8.37 5.63
C ILE A 49 6.38 -9.29 5.20
N ILE A 50 6.13 -9.37 3.90
CA ILE A 50 5.26 -10.39 3.30
C ILE A 50 6.07 -11.67 3.16
N ASN A 51 5.81 -12.67 4.01
CA ASN A 51 6.60 -13.91 4.05
C ASN A 51 6.29 -14.89 2.91
N SER A 52 5.02 -14.96 2.49
CA SER A 52 4.58 -15.83 1.38
C SER A 52 3.29 -15.30 0.76
N VAL A 53 3.04 -15.70 -0.49
CA VAL A 53 1.79 -15.42 -1.22
C VAL A 53 1.33 -16.74 -1.84
N THR A 54 0.03 -17.02 -1.76
CA THR A 54 -0.59 -18.21 -2.37
C THR A 54 -1.80 -17.77 -3.17
N VAL A 55 -1.95 -18.29 -4.39
CA VAL A 55 -3.09 -18.06 -5.26
C VAL A 55 -3.95 -19.31 -5.23
N SER A 56 -5.16 -19.20 -4.70
CA SER A 56 -6.18 -20.25 -4.76
C SER A 56 -7.06 -20.07 -6.00
N GLU A 57 -7.43 -21.18 -6.62
CA GLU A 57 -8.39 -21.22 -7.74
C GLU A 57 -9.85 -21.13 -7.27
#